data_AF-A0A7Y4TQ95-F1
#
_entry.id   AF-A0A7Y4TQ95-F1
#
_cell.length_a   1.000
_cell.length_b   1.000
_cell.length_c   1.000
_cell.angle_alpha   90.00
_cell.angle_beta   90.00
_cell.angle_gamma   90.00
#
_symmetry.space_group_name_H-M   'P 1'
#
loop_
_entity.id
_entity.type
_entity.pdbx_description
1 polymer ?
#
loop_
_entity_poly.entity_id
_entity_poly.type
_entity_poly.pdbx_seq_one_letter_code
_entity_poly.pdbx_strand_id
1 'polypeptide(L)'
;MRSKLTITCLTVILLIYSCSKSDVTDTDPCTGVNFNITHTHTESIGTSNNGTISILSPRGDTISYKLNNGSYQSSWYFTDLAPGNYVITMKNQKGCTDTAQITILNYGPKYAAVKQLISGGGGGGYCGPCHLGAGNSGNVNFNTDASIVAQWDRIKIRAVDNLPTQMPELPNAMLTPPDKQKIVDWVNAGHQVSN
;
A
#
# COMPACT_ATOMS: atom_id res chain seq x y z
N MET A 1 -37.30 36.40 -83.54
CA MET A 1 -36.46 35.25 -83.13
C MET A 1 -35.34 35.75 -82.22
N ARG A 2 -35.15 35.08 -81.08
CA ARG A 2 -34.03 35.16 -80.11
C ARG A 2 -34.02 36.34 -79.13
N SER A 3 -34.69 36.06 -78.01
CA SER A 3 -34.58 36.62 -76.66
C SER A 3 -33.12 36.82 -76.20
N LYS A 4 -32.86 37.95 -75.52
CA LYS A 4 -31.76 38.09 -74.55
C LYS A 4 -32.36 38.51 -73.21
N LEU A 5 -32.39 37.54 -72.31
CA LEU A 5 -32.83 37.63 -70.93
C LEU A 5 -31.61 37.98 -70.07
N THR A 6 -31.49 39.23 -69.63
CA THR A 6 -30.49 39.65 -68.64
C THR A 6 -31.07 39.47 -67.23
N ILE A 7 -30.69 38.38 -66.57
CA ILE A 7 -30.98 38.12 -65.15
C ILE A 7 -29.85 38.74 -64.32
N THR A 8 -30.15 39.83 -63.63
CA THR A 8 -29.29 40.42 -62.62
C THR A 8 -29.32 39.52 -61.38
N CYS A 9 -28.22 38.81 -61.12
CA CYS A 9 -28.08 37.94 -59.96
C CYS A 9 -27.82 38.82 -58.71
N LEU A 10 -28.89 39.12 -57.97
CA LEU A 10 -28.82 39.82 -56.68
C LEU A 10 -28.30 38.83 -55.63
N THR A 11 -27.00 38.90 -55.34
CA THR A 11 -26.35 38.09 -54.29
C THR A 11 -26.84 38.56 -52.92
N VAL A 12 -27.86 37.90 -52.38
CA VAL A 12 -28.24 38.00 -50.98
C VAL A 12 -27.13 37.32 -50.17
N ILE A 13 -26.24 38.14 -49.59
CA ILE A 13 -25.24 37.68 -48.62
C ILE A 13 -26.00 37.31 -47.35
N LEU A 14 -26.33 36.02 -47.24
CA LEU A 14 -26.80 35.42 -46.01
C LEU A 14 -25.63 35.42 -45.02
N LEU A 15 -25.60 36.42 -44.14
CA LEU A 15 -24.73 36.45 -42.96
C LEU A 15 -25.11 35.27 -42.07
N ILE A 16 -24.48 34.13 -42.32
CA ILE A 16 -24.37 33.05 -41.36
C ILE A 16 -23.62 33.59 -40.15
N TYR A 17 -24.37 34.09 -39.17
CA TYR A 17 -23.90 34.18 -37.80
C TYR A 17 -23.69 32.73 -37.33
N SER A 18 -22.53 32.15 -37.66
CA SER A 18 -22.10 30.95 -36.99
C SER A 18 -21.94 31.33 -35.53
N CYS A 19 -22.76 30.74 -34.67
CA CYS A 19 -22.47 30.73 -33.25
C CYS A 19 -21.16 29.95 -33.11
N SER A 20 -20.03 30.66 -33.00
CA SER A 20 -18.80 30.06 -32.51
C SER A 20 -19.13 29.59 -31.11
N LYS A 21 -19.39 28.30 -30.94
CA LYS A 21 -19.37 27.69 -29.62
C LYS A 21 -17.95 27.97 -29.15
N SER A 22 -17.78 28.98 -28.29
CA SER A 22 -16.48 29.23 -27.69
C SER A 22 -16.02 27.89 -27.16
N ASP A 23 -14.89 27.38 -27.67
CA ASP A 23 -14.24 26.24 -27.07
C ASP A 23 -13.92 26.67 -25.64
N VAL A 24 -14.83 26.32 -24.72
CA VAL A 24 -14.44 26.18 -23.33
C VAL A 24 -13.26 25.25 -23.42
N THR A 25 -12.09 25.73 -23.02
CA THR A 25 -10.95 24.86 -22.76
C THR A 25 -11.41 23.94 -21.63
N ASP A 26 -12.12 22.88 -21.99
CA ASP A 26 -12.60 21.82 -21.11
C ASP A 26 -11.35 21.01 -20.77
N THR A 27 -10.54 21.61 -19.90
CA THR A 27 -9.42 20.93 -19.31
C THR A 27 -10.02 19.82 -18.47
N ASP A 28 -9.86 18.58 -18.93
CA ASP A 28 -10.31 17.40 -18.20
C ASP A 28 -9.92 17.57 -16.73
N PRO A 29 -10.90 17.62 -15.80
CA PRO A 29 -10.66 17.87 -14.38
C PRO A 29 -9.76 16.81 -13.71
N CYS A 30 -9.51 15.71 -14.41
CA CYS A 30 -8.68 14.60 -13.98
C CYS A 30 -7.26 14.60 -14.56
N THR A 31 -6.94 15.55 -15.43
CA THR A 31 -5.58 15.69 -15.96
C THR A 31 -4.59 15.95 -14.83
N GLY A 32 -3.59 15.05 -14.68
CA GLY A 32 -2.54 15.18 -13.66
C GLY A 32 -2.97 14.80 -12.25
N VAL A 33 -4.15 14.19 -12.07
CA VAL A 33 -4.57 13.69 -10.77
C VAL A 33 -3.68 12.53 -10.34
N ASN A 34 -3.03 12.71 -9.19
CA ASN A 34 -2.34 11.68 -8.44
C ASN A 34 -2.71 11.90 -6.97
N PHE A 35 -3.27 10.88 -6.33
CA PHE A 35 -3.76 10.97 -4.96
C PHE A 35 -2.65 10.78 -3.93
N ASN A 36 -1.43 10.40 -4.34
CA ASN A 36 -0.31 10.05 -3.45
C ASN A 36 -0.78 9.07 -2.38
N ILE A 37 -1.39 7.97 -2.84
CA ILE A 37 -2.07 7.02 -1.97
C ILE A 37 -1.07 6.43 -0.98
N THR A 38 -1.35 6.62 0.31
CA THR A 38 -0.60 5.99 1.40
C THR A 38 -1.51 5.02 2.12
N HIS A 39 -0.96 3.88 2.53
CA HIS A 39 -1.71 2.80 3.14
C HIS A 39 -0.84 2.01 4.10
N THR A 40 -1.50 1.25 4.98
CA THR A 40 -0.91 0.16 5.74
C THR A 40 -1.74 -1.10 5.53
N HIS A 41 -1.15 -2.25 5.78
CA HIS A 41 -1.85 -3.53 5.73
C HIS A 41 -1.31 -4.48 6.79
N THR A 42 -2.08 -5.52 7.07
CA THR A 42 -1.64 -6.68 7.83
C THR A 42 -1.77 -7.92 6.97
N GLU A 43 -0.82 -8.83 7.13
CA GLU A 43 -0.86 -10.11 6.43
C GLU A 43 -1.89 -11.05 7.03
N SER A 44 -2.29 -12.03 6.23
CA SER A 44 -3.08 -13.16 6.73
C SER A 44 -2.18 -14.09 7.54
N ILE A 45 -2.73 -14.73 8.57
CA ILE A 45 -2.00 -15.64 9.45
C ILE A 45 -2.59 -17.05 9.37
N GLY A 46 -1.76 -18.02 9.01
CA GLY A 46 -2.10 -19.43 8.94
C GLY A 46 -3.11 -19.73 7.83
N THR A 47 -4.26 -20.30 8.20
CA THR A 47 -5.34 -20.64 7.25
C THR A 47 -6.50 -19.63 7.30
N SER A 48 -6.36 -18.56 8.07
CA SER A 48 -7.40 -17.54 8.22
C SER A 48 -7.22 -16.43 7.19
N ASN A 49 -8.34 -15.93 6.65
CA ASN A 49 -8.35 -14.74 5.80
C ASN A 49 -8.46 -13.50 6.68
N ASN A 50 -7.50 -13.24 7.57
CA ASN A 50 -7.56 -12.13 8.52
C ASN A 50 -6.63 -10.96 8.14
N GLY A 51 -6.20 -10.91 6.87
CA GLY A 51 -5.46 -9.78 6.34
C GLY A 51 -6.33 -8.52 6.31
N THR A 52 -5.70 -7.35 6.37
CA THR A 52 -6.40 -6.07 6.37
C THR A 52 -5.68 -5.05 5.51
N ILE A 53 -6.42 -4.09 4.96
CA ILE A 53 -5.88 -2.92 4.26
C ILE A 53 -6.53 -1.67 4.85
N SER A 54 -5.72 -0.69 5.22
CA SER A 54 -6.16 0.61 5.71
C SER A 54 -5.54 1.71 4.86
N ILE A 55 -6.36 2.45 4.11
CA ILE A 55 -5.88 3.63 3.38
C ILE A 55 -5.67 4.76 4.39
N LEU A 56 -4.48 5.35 4.43
CA LEU A 56 -4.14 6.46 5.31
C LEU A 56 -4.41 7.82 4.64
N SER A 57 -4.17 7.91 3.33
CA SER A 57 -4.44 9.12 2.54
C SER A 57 -4.70 8.77 1.07
N PRO A 58 -5.54 9.55 0.37
CA PRO A 58 -6.41 10.59 0.92
C PRO A 58 -7.62 10.00 1.66
N ARG A 59 -8.10 10.70 2.69
CA ARG A 59 -9.33 10.41 3.42
C ARG A 59 -10.29 11.60 3.36
N GLY A 60 -11.59 11.35 3.50
CA GLY A 60 -12.61 12.38 3.58
C GLY A 60 -13.94 11.95 2.97
N ASP A 61 -15.01 12.67 3.31
CA ASP A 61 -16.39 12.33 2.93
C ASP A 61 -16.65 12.39 1.41
N THR A 62 -15.72 12.95 0.66
CA THR A 62 -15.82 13.15 -0.79
C THR A 62 -15.00 12.14 -1.59
N ILE A 63 -14.33 11.20 -0.91
CA ILE A 63 -13.56 10.12 -1.51
C ILE A 63 -14.30 8.80 -1.28
N SER A 64 -14.44 8.04 -2.34
CA SER A 64 -14.95 6.67 -2.30
C SER A 64 -13.86 5.69 -2.70
N TYR A 65 -13.92 4.48 -2.14
CA TYR A 65 -12.92 3.43 -2.29
C TYR A 65 -13.62 2.18 -2.79
N LYS A 66 -12.97 1.40 -3.64
CA LYS A 66 -13.37 0.02 -3.92
C LYS A 66 -12.15 -0.89 -3.90
N LEU A 67 -12.39 -2.13 -3.51
CA LEU A 67 -11.42 -3.21 -3.58
C LEU A 67 -11.69 -4.04 -4.82
N ASN A 68 -10.68 -4.19 -5.67
CA ASN A 68 -10.76 -4.92 -6.94
C ASN A 68 -11.98 -4.46 -7.77
N ASN A 69 -12.84 -5.40 -8.14
CA ASN A 69 -14.04 -5.17 -8.93
C ASN A 69 -15.30 -4.96 -8.07
N GLY A 70 -15.15 -4.76 -6.76
CA GLY A 70 -16.25 -4.48 -5.85
C GLY A 70 -16.91 -3.12 -6.07
N SER A 71 -17.98 -2.87 -5.33
CA SER A 71 -18.67 -1.58 -5.32
C SER A 71 -17.87 -0.51 -4.59
N TYR A 72 -18.06 0.75 -4.99
CA TYR A 72 -17.54 1.88 -4.23
C TYR A 72 -18.24 2.00 -2.87
N GLN A 73 -17.46 2.26 -1.83
CA GLN A 73 -17.89 2.48 -0.46
C GLN A 73 -17.15 3.67 0.15
N SER A 74 -17.67 4.19 1.26
CA SER A 74 -16.99 5.24 2.04
C SER A 74 -15.93 4.70 2.98
N SER A 75 -16.02 3.42 3.38
CA SER A 75 -15.02 2.79 4.25
C SER A 75 -13.68 2.66 3.54
N TRP A 76 -12.64 3.19 4.19
CA TRP A 76 -11.23 3.08 3.80
C TRP A 76 -10.53 1.87 4.44
N TYR A 77 -11.27 1.04 5.17
CA TYR A 77 -10.77 -0.13 5.87
C TYR A 77 -11.40 -1.39 5.29
N PHE A 78 -10.55 -2.31 4.86
CA PHE A 78 -10.91 -3.60 4.28
C PHE A 78 -10.38 -4.70 5.19
N THR A 79 -11.26 -5.62 5.57
CA THR A 79 -10.96 -6.77 6.44
C THR A 79 -11.20 -8.07 5.71
N ASP A 80 -10.93 -9.16 6.40
CA ASP A 80 -11.25 -10.51 5.97
C ASP A 80 -10.55 -10.91 4.66
N LEU A 81 -9.35 -10.37 4.45
CA LEU A 81 -8.57 -10.57 3.23
C LEU A 81 -7.75 -11.86 3.32
N ALA A 82 -7.87 -12.66 2.27
CA ALA A 82 -7.02 -13.81 2.02
C ALA A 82 -5.65 -13.35 1.49
N PRO A 83 -4.62 -14.24 1.51
CA PRO A 83 -3.39 -13.98 0.77
C PRO A 83 -3.68 -13.74 -0.72
N GLY A 84 -3.16 -12.65 -1.28
CA GLY A 84 -3.42 -12.28 -2.66
C GLY A 84 -3.05 -10.85 -3.00
N ASN A 85 -3.20 -10.51 -4.28
CA ASN A 85 -2.99 -9.16 -4.79
C ASN A 85 -4.33 -8.42 -4.85
N TYR A 86 -4.33 -7.20 -4.33
CA TYR A 86 -5.49 -6.33 -4.25
C TYR A 86 -5.21 -5.01 -4.96
N VAL A 87 -6.21 -4.50 -5.67
CA VAL A 87 -6.20 -3.18 -6.29
C VAL A 87 -7.22 -2.33 -5.57
N ILE A 88 -6.76 -1.32 -4.85
CA ILE A 88 -7.65 -0.28 -4.31
C ILE A 88 -7.82 0.76 -5.40
N THR A 89 -9.07 1.08 -5.74
CA THR A 89 -9.38 2.25 -6.57
C THR A 89 -10.06 3.30 -5.72
N MET A 90 -9.53 4.52 -5.79
CA MET A 90 -10.08 5.68 -5.13
C MET A 90 -10.76 6.58 -6.15
N LYS A 91 -11.84 7.24 -5.77
CA LYS A 91 -12.57 8.17 -6.63
C LYS A 91 -13.02 9.39 -5.86
N ASN A 92 -12.72 10.58 -6.38
CA ASN A 92 -13.17 11.85 -5.80
C ASN A 92 -14.51 12.32 -6.39
N GLN A 93 -15.04 13.41 -5.83
CA GLN A 93 -16.28 14.08 -6.27
C GLN A 93 -16.30 14.55 -7.75
N LYS A 94 -15.12 14.80 -8.35
CA LYS A 94 -14.99 15.21 -9.75
C LYS A 94 -14.99 14.03 -10.72
N GLY A 95 -15.06 12.81 -10.19
CA GLY A 95 -15.02 11.58 -10.97
C GLY A 95 -13.63 11.02 -11.22
N CYS A 96 -12.58 11.72 -10.79
CA CYS A 96 -11.19 11.32 -11.03
C CYS A 96 -10.81 10.15 -10.14
N THR A 97 -10.03 9.23 -10.70
CA THR A 97 -9.62 8.01 -10.03
C THR A 97 -8.12 7.85 -9.97
N ASP A 98 -7.65 7.20 -8.91
CA ASP A 98 -6.28 6.73 -8.76
C ASP A 98 -6.28 5.34 -8.10
N THR A 99 -5.22 4.57 -8.27
CA THR A 99 -5.15 3.17 -7.81
C THR A 99 -3.88 2.85 -7.04
N ALA A 100 -3.99 1.98 -6.04
CA ALA A 100 -2.86 1.39 -5.34
C ALA A 100 -2.93 -0.14 -5.40
N GLN A 101 -1.81 -0.78 -5.73
CA GLN A 101 -1.66 -2.24 -5.65
C GLN A 101 -1.05 -2.63 -4.32
N ILE A 102 -1.66 -3.62 -3.66
CA ILE A 102 -1.26 -4.08 -2.32
C ILE A 102 -1.27 -5.61 -2.35
N THR A 103 -0.19 -6.22 -1.88
CA THR A 103 -0.09 -7.68 -1.74
C THR A 103 -0.27 -8.05 -0.29
N ILE A 104 -1.19 -8.97 -0.02
CA ILE A 104 -1.35 -9.62 1.28
C ILE A 104 -0.65 -10.99 1.19
N LEU A 105 0.35 -11.20 2.03
CA LEU A 105 1.10 -12.45 2.17
C LEU A 105 0.38 -13.42 3.13
N ASN A 106 0.84 -14.66 3.10
CA ASN A 106 0.47 -15.65 4.11
C ASN A 106 1.62 -15.86 5.09
N TYR A 107 1.43 -15.45 6.34
CA TYR A 107 2.38 -15.71 7.42
C TYR A 107 2.01 -16.94 8.22
N GLY A 108 3.00 -17.78 8.47
CA GLY A 108 2.93 -18.84 9.46
C GLY A 108 2.80 -18.22 10.86
N PRO A 109 2.03 -18.83 11.79
CA PRO A 109 1.83 -18.27 13.13
C PRO A 109 3.15 -18.00 13.88
N LYS A 110 4.16 -18.85 13.68
CA LYS A 110 5.49 -18.70 14.29
C LYS A 110 6.24 -17.49 13.72
N TYR A 111 6.22 -17.33 12.40
CA TYR A 111 6.85 -16.17 11.77
C TYR A 111 6.14 -14.87 12.15
N ALA A 112 4.81 -14.86 12.16
CA ALA A 112 4.04 -13.70 12.61
C ALA A 112 4.44 -13.25 14.02
N ALA A 113 4.60 -14.20 14.95
CA ALA A 113 5.06 -13.92 16.31
C ALA A 113 6.48 -13.31 16.33
N VAL A 114 7.42 -13.86 15.56
CA VAL A 114 8.79 -13.31 15.44
C VAL A 114 8.80 -11.94 14.79
N LYS A 115 8.02 -11.72 13.72
CA LYS A 115 7.91 -10.44 13.03
C LYS A 115 7.41 -9.34 13.97
N GLN A 116 6.45 -9.66 14.84
CA GLN A 116 5.99 -8.73 15.87
C GLN A 116 7.09 -8.40 16.88
N LEU A 117 7.88 -9.39 17.32
CA LEU A 117 9.00 -9.13 18.24
C LEU A 117 10.09 -8.25 17.61
N ILE A 118 10.40 -8.46 16.33
CA ILE A 118 11.47 -7.75 15.65
C ILE A 118 11.03 -6.34 15.27
N SER A 119 9.86 -6.22 14.66
CA SER A 119 9.45 -4.99 13.95
C SER A 119 8.19 -4.33 14.51
N GLY A 120 7.48 -4.99 15.44
CA GLY A 120 6.29 -4.51 16.17
C GLY A 120 5.42 -3.58 15.36
N GLY A 121 4.47 -4.13 14.59
CA GLY A 121 3.66 -3.43 13.57
C GLY A 121 3.72 -1.90 13.64
N GLY A 122 4.68 -1.30 12.92
CA GLY A 122 4.99 0.14 13.00
C GLY A 122 6.34 0.52 13.62
N GLY A 123 7.23 -0.42 13.94
CA GLY A 123 8.60 -0.16 14.40
C GLY A 123 8.82 -0.33 15.91
N GLY A 124 7.81 -0.79 16.67
CA GLY A 124 7.85 -0.90 18.13
C GLY A 124 8.38 -2.22 18.70
N GLY A 125 8.95 -3.10 17.87
CA GLY A 125 9.55 -4.35 18.33
C GLY A 125 10.86 -4.13 19.11
N TYR A 126 11.38 -5.16 19.76
CA TYR A 126 12.66 -5.13 20.48
C TYR A 126 13.82 -4.69 19.59
N CYS A 127 13.80 -5.06 18.31
CA CYS A 127 14.86 -4.77 17.35
C CYS A 127 14.59 -3.51 16.53
N GLY A 128 13.31 -3.13 16.42
CA GLY A 128 12.80 -2.10 15.53
C GLY A 128 13.54 -0.76 15.62
N PRO A 129 13.68 -0.20 16.84
CA PRO A 129 14.33 1.10 17.04
C PRO A 129 15.77 1.23 16.53
N CYS A 130 16.51 0.12 16.41
CA CYS A 130 17.94 0.13 16.05
C CYS A 130 18.29 -0.71 14.83
N HIS A 131 17.32 -1.39 14.20
CA HIS A 131 17.60 -2.26 13.05
C HIS A 131 16.61 -2.05 11.89
N LEU A 132 15.81 -0.97 11.94
CA LEU A 132 14.90 -0.59 10.86
C LEU A 132 15.20 0.81 10.33
N GLY A 133 14.86 1.03 9.05
CA GLY A 133 14.99 2.32 8.38
C GLY A 133 16.39 2.92 8.46
N ALA A 134 16.46 4.21 8.82
CA ALA A 134 17.71 4.93 9.04
C ALA A 134 18.44 4.50 10.34
N GLY A 135 17.80 3.71 11.19
CA GLY A 135 18.34 3.26 12.47
C GLY A 135 19.25 2.02 12.37
N ASN A 136 19.50 1.48 11.18
CA ASN A 136 20.29 0.25 10.94
C ASN A 136 21.67 0.25 11.65
N SER A 137 21.72 -0.32 12.84
CA SER A 137 22.91 -0.40 13.69
C SER A 137 23.67 -1.70 13.42
N GLY A 138 25.00 -1.61 13.38
CA GLY A 138 25.86 -2.78 13.16
C GLY A 138 25.68 -3.44 11.79
N ASN A 139 25.24 -2.66 10.78
CA ASN A 139 24.94 -3.10 9.40
C ASN A 139 23.89 -4.21 9.31
N VAL A 140 22.96 -4.28 10.27
CA VAL A 140 21.82 -5.20 10.32
C VAL A 140 20.50 -4.48 10.06
N ASN A 141 19.84 -4.86 8.97
CA ASN A 141 18.54 -4.32 8.59
C ASN A 141 17.45 -5.41 8.64
N PHE A 142 16.33 -5.14 9.29
CA PHE A 142 15.15 -6.01 9.38
C PHE A 142 13.90 -5.45 8.69
N ASN A 143 14.06 -4.51 7.75
CA ASN A 143 12.96 -3.84 7.04
C ASN A 143 12.07 -4.78 6.22
N THR A 144 12.59 -5.93 5.78
CA THR A 144 11.88 -6.86 4.90
C THR A 144 11.83 -8.25 5.48
N ASP A 145 10.84 -9.05 5.09
CA ASP A 145 10.74 -10.43 5.54
C ASP A 145 11.93 -11.26 5.07
N ALA A 146 12.38 -11.03 3.84
CA ALA A 146 13.60 -11.62 3.32
C ALA A 146 14.82 -11.31 4.21
N SER A 147 14.97 -10.07 4.68
CA SER A 147 16.10 -9.69 5.54
C SER A 147 16.03 -10.29 6.95
N ILE A 148 14.83 -10.56 7.47
CA ILE A 148 14.62 -11.26 8.74
C ILE A 148 14.95 -12.74 8.57
N VAL A 149 14.41 -13.39 7.54
CA VAL A 149 14.67 -14.79 7.23
C VAL A 149 16.17 -15.01 6.98
N ALA A 150 16.81 -14.19 6.16
CA ALA A 150 18.24 -14.33 5.84
C ALA A 150 19.17 -14.18 7.03
N GLN A 151 18.70 -13.57 8.12
CA GLN A 151 19.48 -13.33 9.34
C GLN A 151 18.96 -14.15 10.54
N TRP A 152 18.22 -15.23 10.28
CA TRP A 152 17.64 -16.06 11.34
C TRP A 152 18.68 -16.53 12.37
N ASP A 153 19.87 -16.88 11.90
CA ASP A 153 21.00 -17.37 12.71
C ASP A 153 21.56 -16.27 13.60
N ARG A 154 21.71 -15.07 13.04
CA ARG A 154 22.12 -13.87 13.77
C ARG A 154 21.07 -13.46 14.80
N ILE A 155 19.79 -13.48 14.44
CA ILE A 155 18.70 -13.18 15.37
C ILE A 155 18.74 -14.17 16.53
N LYS A 156 18.91 -15.47 16.25
CA LYS A 156 19.01 -16.52 17.26
C LYS A 156 20.22 -16.29 18.20
N ILE A 157 21.42 -16.15 17.65
CA ILE A 157 22.64 -16.05 18.48
C ILE A 157 22.70 -14.74 19.30
N ARG A 158 22.22 -13.62 18.73
CA ARG A 158 22.29 -12.31 19.38
C ARG A 158 21.13 -12.10 20.36
N ALA A 159 19.89 -12.34 19.95
CA ALA A 159 18.70 -11.98 20.75
C ALA A 159 18.23 -13.10 21.70
N VAL A 160 18.56 -14.36 21.40
CA VAL A 160 18.22 -15.49 22.28
C VAL A 160 19.43 -15.87 23.13
N ASP A 161 20.55 -16.18 22.47
CA ASP A 161 21.72 -16.77 23.14
C ASP A 161 22.62 -15.70 23.79
N ASN A 162 22.45 -14.41 23.40
CA ASN A 162 23.16 -13.26 23.96
C ASN A 162 24.67 -13.32 23.75
N LEU A 163 25.10 -13.89 22.63
CA LEU A 163 26.51 -14.07 22.28
C LEU A 163 26.91 -13.21 21.09
N PRO A 164 28.11 -12.60 21.07
CA PRO A 164 29.07 -12.49 22.20
C PRO A 164 28.59 -11.57 23.34
N THR A 165 27.65 -10.66 23.06
CA THR A 165 27.03 -9.74 24.03
C THR A 165 25.51 -9.80 23.94
N GLN A 166 24.78 -9.29 24.94
CA GLN A 166 23.33 -9.21 24.85
C GLN A 166 22.86 -8.29 23.71
N MET A 167 21.73 -8.65 23.11
CA MET A 167 20.96 -7.80 22.21
C MET A 167 19.48 -7.91 22.58
N PRO A 168 18.74 -6.79 22.77
CA PRO A 168 19.18 -5.39 22.68
C PRO A 168 20.34 -5.01 23.62
N GLU A 169 21.21 -4.09 23.18
CA GLU A 169 22.37 -3.65 23.98
C GLU A 169 21.92 -2.85 25.21
N LEU A 170 22.72 -2.86 26.28
CA LEU A 170 22.48 -2.03 27.46
C LEU A 170 22.33 -0.54 27.05
N PRO A 171 21.43 0.23 27.68
CA PRO A 171 20.62 -0.12 28.85
C PRO A 171 19.29 -0.82 28.53
N ASN A 172 19.05 -1.22 27.28
CA ASN A 172 17.79 -1.84 26.88
C ASN A 172 17.64 -3.23 27.51
N ALA A 173 16.40 -3.57 27.88
CA ALA A 173 16.07 -4.87 28.43
C ALA A 173 16.19 -5.96 27.37
N MET A 174 16.64 -7.14 27.80
CA MET A 174 16.67 -8.35 26.97
C MET A 174 15.24 -8.82 26.67
N LEU A 175 15.10 -9.65 25.64
CA LEU A 175 13.85 -10.37 25.39
C LEU A 175 13.49 -11.26 26.59
N THR A 176 12.20 -11.36 26.89
CA THR A 176 11.70 -12.25 27.94
C THR A 176 11.90 -13.73 27.53
N PRO A 177 11.95 -14.68 28.49
CA PRO A 177 12.06 -16.10 28.15
C PRO A 177 10.96 -16.60 27.19
N PRO A 178 9.66 -16.23 27.36
CA PRO A 178 8.62 -16.57 26.38
C PRO A 178 8.88 -16.00 24.98
N ASP A 179 9.42 -14.78 24.87
CA ASP A 179 9.70 -14.17 23.56
C ASP A 179 10.90 -14.79 22.88
N LYS A 180 11.93 -15.13 23.65
CA LYS A 180 13.05 -15.94 23.18
C LYS A 180 12.57 -17.29 22.62
N GLN A 181 11.62 -17.93 23.29
CA GLN A 181 11.08 -19.21 22.85
C GLN A 181 10.37 -19.11 21.49
N LYS A 182 9.63 -18.02 21.21
CA LYS A 182 9.00 -17.80 19.89
C LYS A 182 10.03 -17.81 18.75
N ILE A 183 11.19 -17.18 18.97
CA ILE A 183 12.30 -17.19 18.00
C ILE A 183 12.85 -18.61 17.84
N VAL A 184 13.08 -19.33 18.93
CA VAL A 184 13.55 -20.74 18.87
C VAL A 184 12.57 -21.63 18.11
N ASP A 185 11.27 -21.50 18.37
CA ASP A 185 10.24 -22.31 17.74
C ASP A 185 10.14 -22.07 16.23
N TRP A 186 10.30 -20.81 15.81
CA TRP A 186 10.35 -20.43 14.40
C TRP A 186 11.61 -20.95 13.70
N VAL A 187 12.77 -20.82 14.33
CA VAL A 187 14.04 -21.36 13.82
C VAL A 187 13.97 -22.87 13.65
N ASN A 188 13.48 -23.59 14.67
CA ASN A 188 13.31 -25.05 14.64
C ASN A 188 12.26 -25.50 13.61
N ALA A 189 11.31 -24.63 13.25
CA ALA A 189 10.34 -24.89 12.19
C ALA A 189 10.86 -24.59 10.78
N GLY A 190 12.16 -24.32 10.64
CA GLY A 190 12.80 -24.06 9.36
C GLY A 190 12.83 -22.60 8.93
N HIS A 191 12.60 -21.65 9.84
CA HIS A 191 12.83 -20.20 9.65
C HIS A 191 12.15 -19.60 8.39
N GLN A 192 10.97 -20.10 8.03
CA GLN A 192 10.23 -19.66 6.85
C GLN A 192 9.14 -18.65 7.18
N VAL A 193 8.66 -17.93 6.17
CA VAL A 193 7.58 -16.95 6.30
C VAL A 193 6.22 -17.60 6.53
N SER A 194 5.91 -18.74 5.90
CA SER A 194 4.56 -19.28 5.74
C SER A 194 4.28 -20.67 6.38
N ASN A 195 5.19 -21.18 7.23
CA ASN A 195 5.07 -22.53 7.83
C ASN A 195 4.06 -22.64 8.99
#